data_AF-A0A2C6CF57-F1
#
_entry.id   AF-A0A2C6CF57-F1
#
_cell.length_a   1.000
_cell.length_b   1.000
_cell.length_c   1.000
_cell.angle_alpha   90.00
_cell.angle_beta   90.00
_cell.angle_gamma   90.00
#
_symmetry.space_group_name_H-M   'P 1'
#
loop_
_entity.id
_entity.type
_entity.pdbx_description
1 polymer ?
#
loop_
_entity_poly.entity_id
_entity_poly.type
_entity_poly.pdbx_seq_one_letter_code
_entity_poly.pdbx_strand_id
1 'polypeptide(L)'
;MITVFVCYNFDSAKDNHKKLLNTLYGKLGLKVVVVVNTKKLQVDMLTRDGALVSSKKVELANEEMEFSGYYEGIKFVFSEIRDVKEVLFLNDTILSHGKLRRSESIALKEYIIWRSLFSKILKNEKKITGFLHKSSYLAGILNFHKYINSKFFIVTQLSLSEYGRLFNIGGIDVRLSPLSSYENNIYTCVHYSNFLKSWLNGGGWYKSNSLNEDNIEFFKAKARSIIHEHYMSDPNNRLFDSIECVMRKSYIMKAVSKITGFSY
;
A
#
# COMPACT_ATOMS: atom_id res chain seq x y z
N MET A 1 -5.02 -16.84 -1.62
CA MET A 1 -4.54 -15.46 -1.66
C MET A 1 -4.22 -15.09 -3.09
N ILE A 2 -4.74 -13.95 -3.50
CA ILE A 2 -4.41 -13.28 -4.74
C ILE A 2 -3.47 -12.13 -4.37
N THR A 3 -2.54 -11.78 -5.25
CA THR A 3 -1.69 -10.61 -5.04
C THR A 3 -1.97 -9.59 -6.12
N VAL A 4 -2.12 -8.33 -5.74
CA VAL A 4 -2.09 -7.19 -6.65
C VAL A 4 -0.74 -6.49 -6.46
N PHE A 5 0.10 -6.54 -7.49
CA PHE A 5 1.42 -5.91 -7.53
C PHE A 5 1.40 -4.71 -8.46
N VAL A 6 1.59 -3.51 -7.92
CA VAL A 6 1.64 -2.26 -8.69
C VAL A 6 3.09 -1.88 -8.95
N CYS A 7 3.41 -1.49 -10.16
CA CYS A 7 4.75 -1.07 -10.52
C CYS A 7 4.74 -0.03 -11.63
N TYR A 8 5.73 0.83 -11.62
CA TYR A 8 5.90 1.83 -12.67
C TYR A 8 6.34 1.20 -13.99
N ASN A 9 7.13 0.13 -13.97
CA ASN A 9 7.52 -0.55 -15.21
C ASN A 9 7.75 -2.04 -15.01
N PHE A 10 6.72 -2.84 -15.29
CA PHE A 10 6.87 -4.28 -15.46
C PHE A 10 7.32 -4.60 -16.88
N ASP A 11 8.49 -5.19 -16.98
CA ASP A 11 8.93 -5.89 -18.17
C ASP A 11 9.12 -7.35 -17.79
N SER A 12 8.31 -8.24 -18.39
CA SER A 12 8.37 -9.68 -18.11
C SER A 12 9.72 -10.29 -18.49
N ALA A 13 10.52 -9.58 -19.31
CA ALA A 13 11.89 -9.94 -19.65
C ALA A 13 12.94 -9.55 -18.57
N LYS A 14 12.60 -8.71 -17.57
CA LYS A 14 13.55 -8.31 -16.51
C LYS A 14 13.52 -9.28 -15.32
N ASP A 15 14.62 -10.00 -15.14
CA ASP A 15 14.80 -11.07 -14.13
C ASP A 15 14.50 -10.68 -12.68
N ASN A 16 14.68 -9.40 -12.32
CA ASN A 16 14.51 -8.95 -10.93
C ASN A 16 13.07 -9.08 -10.41
N HIS A 17 12.07 -8.80 -11.25
CA HIS A 17 10.66 -8.85 -10.82
C HIS A 17 10.16 -10.30 -10.70
N LYS A 18 10.52 -11.16 -11.65
CA LYS A 18 10.24 -12.61 -11.58
C LYS A 18 10.84 -13.24 -10.33
N LYS A 19 12.08 -12.88 -9.97
CA LYS A 19 12.74 -13.38 -8.74
C LYS A 19 12.04 -12.93 -7.46
N LEU A 20 11.59 -11.68 -7.38
CA LEU A 20 10.79 -11.19 -6.23
C LEU A 20 9.48 -11.94 -6.13
N LEU A 21 8.73 -11.97 -7.23
CA LEU A 21 7.45 -12.63 -7.29
C LEU A 21 7.63 -14.10 -6.86
N ASN A 22 8.60 -14.83 -7.40
CA ASN A 22 8.89 -16.22 -7.00
C ASN A 22 9.26 -16.36 -5.52
N THR A 23 10.05 -15.42 -4.98
CA THR A 23 10.42 -15.41 -3.55
C THR A 23 9.20 -15.18 -2.64
N LEU A 24 8.26 -14.33 -3.06
CA LEU A 24 7.02 -14.06 -2.34
C LEU A 24 6.00 -15.19 -2.55
N TYR A 25 5.84 -15.70 -3.78
CA TYR A 25 4.97 -16.81 -4.16
C TYR A 25 5.27 -18.06 -3.34
N GLY A 26 6.53 -18.47 -3.28
CA GLY A 26 6.95 -19.67 -2.56
C GLY A 26 6.70 -19.60 -1.06
N LYS A 27 6.73 -18.39 -0.47
CA LYS A 27 6.54 -18.20 0.98
C LYS A 27 5.07 -18.01 1.33
N LEU A 28 4.32 -17.22 0.59
CA LEU A 28 2.96 -16.80 0.95
C LEU A 28 1.85 -17.75 0.46
N GLY A 29 2.19 -18.80 -0.29
CA GLY A 29 1.22 -19.73 -0.87
C GLY A 29 0.28 -19.03 -1.85
N LEU A 30 0.83 -18.09 -2.62
CA LEU A 30 0.10 -17.28 -3.59
C LEU A 30 -0.34 -18.13 -4.77
N LYS A 31 -1.60 -17.99 -5.20
CA LYS A 31 -2.16 -18.75 -6.32
C LYS A 31 -2.07 -18.00 -7.65
N VAL A 32 -2.27 -16.68 -7.60
CA VAL A 32 -2.35 -15.78 -8.75
C VAL A 32 -1.70 -14.45 -8.36
N VAL A 33 -0.94 -13.84 -9.27
CA VAL A 33 -0.56 -12.42 -9.17
C VAL A 33 -1.21 -11.66 -10.31
N VAL A 34 -1.78 -10.53 -9.96
CA VAL A 34 -2.19 -9.49 -10.87
C VAL A 34 -1.15 -8.38 -10.81
N VAL A 35 -0.48 -8.14 -11.93
CA VAL A 35 0.52 -7.09 -12.09
C VAL A 35 -0.13 -5.89 -12.76
N VAL A 36 -0.03 -4.74 -12.13
CA VAL A 36 -0.53 -3.46 -12.65
C VAL A 36 0.67 -2.61 -13.04
N ASN A 37 0.89 -2.45 -14.34
CA ASN A 37 1.94 -1.62 -14.91
C ASN A 37 1.37 -0.22 -15.17
N THR A 38 1.71 0.74 -14.30
CA THR A 38 1.15 2.09 -14.35
C THR A 38 1.70 2.92 -15.51
N LYS A 39 2.93 2.66 -15.97
CA LYS A 39 3.47 3.32 -17.18
C LYS A 39 2.83 2.81 -18.47
N LYS A 40 2.58 1.50 -18.56
CA LYS A 40 1.95 0.88 -19.76
C LYS A 40 0.43 0.92 -19.74
N LEU A 41 -0.16 1.36 -18.61
CA LEU A 41 -1.60 1.42 -18.40
C LEU A 41 -2.24 0.04 -18.66
N GLN A 42 -1.67 -0.99 -18.03
CA GLN A 42 -1.98 -2.39 -18.32
C GLN A 42 -2.03 -3.21 -17.03
N VAL A 43 -2.97 -4.15 -16.96
CA VAL A 43 -3.09 -5.14 -15.91
C VAL A 43 -2.94 -6.53 -16.50
N ASP A 44 -2.05 -7.33 -15.93
CA ASP A 44 -1.77 -8.71 -16.35
C ASP A 44 -2.03 -9.67 -15.21
N MET A 45 -2.78 -10.75 -15.45
CA MET A 45 -2.92 -11.86 -14.52
C MET A 45 -1.92 -12.95 -14.88
N LEU A 46 -1.12 -13.36 -13.91
CA LEU A 46 -0.08 -14.37 -14.06
C LEU A 46 -0.38 -15.55 -13.12
N THR A 47 -0.15 -16.76 -13.63
CA THR A 47 -0.04 -17.97 -12.80
C THR A 47 1.16 -17.88 -11.86
N ARG A 48 1.26 -18.82 -10.91
CA ARG A 48 2.42 -18.94 -10.01
C ARG A 48 3.75 -19.05 -10.76
N ASP A 49 3.76 -19.73 -11.90
CA ASP A 49 4.98 -19.95 -12.70
C ASP A 49 5.28 -18.77 -13.64
N GLY A 50 4.48 -17.70 -13.54
CA GLY A 50 4.65 -16.48 -14.33
C GLY A 50 4.05 -16.54 -15.73
N ALA A 51 3.32 -17.60 -16.08
CA ALA A 51 2.60 -17.67 -17.34
C ALA A 51 1.42 -16.69 -17.34
N LEU A 52 1.28 -15.93 -18.43
CA LEU A 52 0.17 -14.99 -18.63
C LEU A 52 -1.15 -15.75 -18.78
N VAL A 53 -2.14 -15.38 -17.97
CA VAL A 53 -3.50 -15.93 -17.98
C VAL A 53 -4.44 -15.00 -18.74
N SER A 54 -4.40 -13.71 -18.41
CA SER A 54 -5.28 -12.68 -18.97
C SER A 54 -4.59 -11.32 -18.89
N SER A 55 -4.98 -10.39 -19.76
CA SER A 55 -4.43 -9.04 -19.82
C SER A 55 -5.49 -8.03 -20.25
N LYS A 56 -5.41 -6.81 -19.69
CA LYS A 56 -6.34 -5.73 -20.00
C LYS A 56 -5.67 -4.36 -19.92
N LYS A 57 -5.98 -3.47 -20.88
CA LYS A 57 -5.66 -2.03 -20.80
C LYS A 57 -6.55 -1.35 -19.76
N VAL A 58 -5.97 -0.48 -18.95
CA VAL A 58 -6.66 0.28 -17.89
C VAL A 58 -6.30 1.75 -17.97
N GLU A 59 -7.28 2.63 -17.77
CA GLU A 59 -7.09 4.05 -18.07
C GLU A 59 -6.50 4.82 -16.89
N LEU A 60 -6.89 4.47 -15.66
CA LEU A 60 -6.63 5.30 -14.47
C LEU A 60 -5.45 4.84 -13.61
N ALA A 61 -4.70 3.81 -14.04
CA ALA A 61 -3.75 3.12 -13.16
C ALA A 61 -2.59 4.01 -12.65
N ASN A 62 -2.36 5.18 -13.24
CA ASN A 62 -1.32 6.14 -12.84
C ASN A 62 -1.85 7.44 -12.20
N GLU A 63 -3.16 7.61 -12.02
CA GLU A 63 -3.74 8.87 -11.53
C GLU A 63 -3.41 9.17 -10.05
N GLU A 64 -3.26 8.12 -9.22
CA GLU A 64 -3.04 8.25 -7.78
C GLU A 64 -1.93 7.31 -7.30
N MET A 65 -0.74 7.44 -7.93
CA MET A 65 0.46 6.66 -7.63
C MET A 65 0.16 5.15 -7.52
N GLU A 66 0.37 4.53 -6.36
CA GLU A 66 0.13 3.11 -6.14
C GLU A 66 -1.36 2.76 -5.95
N PHE A 67 -2.18 3.69 -5.46
CA PHE A 67 -3.56 3.41 -5.02
C PHE A 67 -4.53 3.22 -6.18
N SER A 68 -4.44 4.05 -7.22
CA SER A 68 -5.18 3.85 -8.46
C SER A 68 -4.83 2.52 -9.11
N GLY A 69 -3.54 2.16 -9.08
CA GLY A 69 -3.07 0.84 -9.53
C GLY A 69 -3.66 -0.31 -8.71
N TYR A 70 -3.70 -0.19 -7.37
CA TYR A 70 -4.32 -1.20 -6.52
C TYR A 70 -5.79 -1.40 -6.83
N TYR A 71 -6.51 -0.31 -7.03
CA TYR A 71 -7.94 -0.37 -7.33
C TYR A 71 -8.23 -0.99 -8.71
N GLU A 72 -7.50 -0.59 -9.75
CA GLU A 72 -7.64 -1.22 -11.07
C GLU A 72 -7.27 -2.71 -11.06
N GLY A 73 -6.22 -3.07 -10.31
CA GLY A 73 -5.86 -4.47 -10.10
C GLY A 73 -6.97 -5.27 -9.41
N ILE A 74 -7.61 -4.70 -8.39
CA ILE A 74 -8.76 -5.31 -7.72
C ILE A 74 -9.97 -5.46 -8.66
N LYS A 75 -10.33 -4.41 -9.40
CA LYS A 75 -11.42 -4.48 -10.39
C LYS A 75 -11.21 -5.64 -11.36
N PHE A 76 -9.98 -5.79 -11.84
CA PHE A 76 -9.61 -6.89 -12.72
C PHE A 76 -9.66 -8.26 -12.02
N VAL A 77 -9.17 -8.37 -10.78
CA VAL A 77 -9.29 -9.61 -9.99
C VAL A 77 -10.75 -10.05 -9.85
N PHE A 78 -11.66 -9.13 -9.54
CA PHE A 78 -13.08 -9.43 -9.35
C PHE A 78 -13.82 -9.72 -10.68
N SER A 79 -13.29 -9.30 -11.83
CA SER A 79 -13.85 -9.70 -13.14
C SER A 79 -13.45 -11.11 -13.55
N GLU A 80 -12.26 -11.57 -13.13
CA GLU A 80 -11.69 -12.86 -13.55
C GLU A 80 -11.92 -13.98 -12.52
N ILE A 81 -11.95 -13.67 -11.23
CA ILE A 81 -11.96 -14.66 -10.15
C ILE A 81 -13.22 -14.49 -9.29
N ARG A 82 -14.01 -15.56 -9.23
CA ARG A 82 -15.15 -15.66 -8.31
C ARG A 82 -14.62 -15.94 -6.89
N ASP A 83 -15.28 -15.33 -5.90
CA ASP A 83 -15.02 -15.52 -4.47
C ASP A 83 -13.62 -15.12 -3.97
N VAL A 84 -13.30 -13.84 -4.13
CA VAL A 84 -12.06 -13.23 -3.62
C VAL A 84 -12.14 -13.08 -2.09
N LYS A 85 -11.41 -13.92 -1.36
CA LYS A 85 -11.39 -13.88 0.12
C LYS A 85 -10.26 -13.07 0.73
N GLU A 86 -9.15 -12.93 0.01
CA GLU A 86 -7.92 -12.36 0.57
C GLU A 86 -7.02 -11.86 -0.55
N VAL A 87 -6.64 -10.59 -0.44
CA VAL A 87 -5.77 -9.91 -1.40
C VAL A 87 -4.57 -9.32 -0.68
N LEU A 88 -3.38 -9.65 -1.19
CA LEU A 88 -2.12 -9.03 -0.82
C LEU A 88 -1.82 -7.88 -1.78
N PHE A 89 -1.55 -6.70 -1.24
CA PHE A 89 -1.14 -5.52 -2.00
C PHE A 89 0.34 -5.25 -1.82
N LEU A 90 1.02 -5.00 -2.94
CA LEU A 90 2.46 -4.74 -3.01
C LEU A 90 2.75 -3.69 -4.08
N ASN A 91 3.69 -2.77 -3.82
CA ASN A 91 4.24 -1.93 -4.88
C ASN A 91 5.75 -2.11 -5.06
N ASP A 92 6.25 -1.64 -6.20
CA ASP A 92 7.66 -1.68 -6.59
C ASP A 92 8.63 -0.93 -5.66
N THR A 93 8.14 -0.11 -4.73
CA THR A 93 8.99 0.51 -3.70
C THR A 93 9.68 -0.54 -2.81
N ILE A 94 9.09 -1.75 -2.69
CA ILE A 94 9.72 -2.89 -2.02
C ILE A 94 11.02 -3.35 -2.72
N LEU A 95 11.22 -2.96 -3.98
CA LEU A 95 12.37 -3.27 -4.82
C LEU A 95 13.34 -2.10 -4.99
N SER A 96 12.84 -0.89 -5.19
CA SER A 96 13.65 0.27 -5.62
C SER A 96 14.31 1.02 -4.47
N HIS A 97 13.59 1.28 -3.37
CA HIS A 97 14.06 2.20 -2.31
C HIS A 97 13.99 1.63 -0.89
N GLY A 98 13.51 0.40 -0.71
CA GLY A 98 13.48 -0.22 0.60
C GLY A 98 13.22 -1.70 0.51
N LYS A 99 14.29 -2.50 0.51
CA LYS A 99 14.19 -3.88 1.01
C LYS A 99 13.45 -3.80 2.35
N LEU A 100 12.48 -4.68 2.57
CA LEU A 100 11.86 -4.84 3.89
C LEU A 100 12.97 -4.81 4.93
N ARG A 101 12.82 -3.98 5.96
CA ARG A 101 13.80 -3.92 7.05
C ARG A 101 14.02 -5.33 7.57
N ARG A 102 15.21 -5.64 8.10
CA ARG A 102 15.50 -6.99 8.59
C ARG A 102 14.43 -7.48 9.58
N SER A 103 13.93 -6.58 10.43
CA SER A 103 12.80 -6.81 11.33
C SER A 103 11.49 -7.14 10.59
N GLU A 104 11.09 -6.33 9.62
CA GLU A 104 9.90 -6.55 8.79
C GLU A 104 9.99 -7.88 8.03
N SER A 105 11.17 -8.21 7.49
CA SER A 105 11.43 -9.49 6.82
C SER A 105 11.28 -10.69 7.75
N ILE A 106 11.77 -10.60 8.99
CA ILE A 106 11.65 -11.68 9.99
C ILE A 106 10.18 -11.83 10.40
N ALA A 107 9.51 -10.74 10.75
CA ALA A 107 8.11 -10.78 11.16
C ALA A 107 7.18 -11.29 10.05
N LEU A 108 7.45 -10.93 8.79
CA LEU A 108 6.71 -11.46 7.65
C LEU A 108 6.89 -12.96 7.51
N LYS A 109 8.11 -13.49 7.65
CA LYS A 109 8.36 -14.94 7.62
C LYS A 109 7.61 -15.68 8.72
N GLU A 110 7.62 -15.14 9.95
CA GLU A 110 6.85 -15.73 11.04
C GLU A 110 5.35 -15.68 10.75
N TYR A 111 4.83 -14.53 10.34
CA TYR A 111 3.41 -14.37 10.03
C TYR A 111 2.96 -15.36 8.96
N ILE A 112 3.79 -15.61 7.95
CA ILE A 112 3.54 -16.62 6.92
C ILE A 112 3.40 -18.03 7.51
N ILE A 113 4.29 -18.41 8.43
CA ILE A 113 4.25 -19.70 9.12
C ILE A 113 2.99 -19.79 10.01
N TRP A 114 2.71 -18.75 10.80
CA TRP A 114 1.49 -18.69 11.61
C TRP A 114 0.23 -18.78 10.74
N ARG A 115 0.21 -18.06 9.62
CA ARG A 115 -0.91 -18.10 8.69
C ARG A 115 -1.11 -19.48 8.08
N SER A 116 -0.06 -20.22 7.72
CA SER A 116 -0.21 -21.58 7.19
C SER A 116 -0.76 -22.54 8.25
N LEU A 117 -0.28 -22.42 9.49
CA LEU A 117 -0.69 -23.28 10.62
C LEU A 117 -2.11 -22.97 11.12
N PHE A 118 -2.53 -21.70 11.14
CA PHE A 118 -3.81 -21.25 11.72
C PHE A 118 -4.80 -20.72 10.68
N SER A 119 -4.63 -21.11 9.41
CA SER A 119 -5.38 -20.57 8.27
C SER A 119 -6.91 -20.73 8.35
N LYS A 120 -7.43 -21.64 9.18
CA LYS A 120 -8.88 -21.84 9.36
C LYS A 120 -9.54 -20.79 10.25
N ILE A 121 -8.81 -20.21 11.20
CA ILE A 121 -9.35 -19.25 12.19
C ILE A 121 -9.33 -17.82 11.64
N LEU A 122 -8.33 -17.48 10.82
CA LEU A 122 -8.08 -16.11 10.34
C LEU A 122 -8.89 -15.70 9.10
N LYS A 123 -9.65 -16.61 8.49
CA LYS A 123 -10.25 -16.38 7.17
C LYS A 123 -11.60 -15.68 7.16
N ASN A 124 -12.29 -15.54 8.29
CA ASN A 124 -13.69 -15.10 8.28
C ASN A 124 -13.93 -13.66 8.76
N GLU A 125 -12.88 -12.91 9.08
CA GLU A 125 -12.99 -11.55 9.61
C GLU A 125 -12.54 -10.51 8.58
N LYS A 126 -13.14 -9.32 8.62
CA LYS A 126 -12.73 -8.18 7.80
C LYS A 126 -11.58 -7.47 8.48
N LYS A 127 -10.37 -7.64 7.95
CA LYS A 127 -9.15 -7.12 8.55
C LYS A 127 -8.21 -6.54 7.52
N ILE A 128 -7.44 -5.55 7.95
CA ILE A 128 -6.20 -5.16 7.27
C ILE A 128 -5.02 -5.61 8.12
N THR A 129 -4.11 -6.37 7.51
CA THR A 129 -2.89 -6.85 8.15
C THR A 129 -1.68 -6.32 7.41
N GLY A 130 -0.77 -5.63 8.09
CA GLY A 130 0.43 -5.09 7.45
C GLY A 130 1.47 -4.57 8.43
N PHE A 131 2.39 -3.77 7.92
CA PHE A 131 3.34 -3.04 8.77
C PHE A 131 2.74 -1.71 9.19
N LEU A 132 2.77 -1.42 10.49
CA LEU A 132 2.35 -0.12 10.99
C LEU A 132 3.57 0.78 11.13
N HIS A 133 3.51 1.95 10.51
CA HIS A 133 4.52 2.99 10.60
C HIS A 133 4.00 4.10 11.51
N LYS A 134 4.88 4.65 12.35
CA LYS A 134 4.56 5.78 13.23
C LYS A 134 4.81 7.09 12.50
N SER A 135 3.94 8.07 12.69
CA SER A 135 4.20 9.46 12.30
C SER A 135 4.03 10.35 13.52
N SER A 136 5.10 11.02 13.93
CA SER A 136 5.06 12.06 14.96
C SER A 136 4.16 13.24 14.56
N TYR A 137 4.03 13.49 13.26
CA TYR A 137 3.17 14.56 12.73
C TYR A 137 1.68 14.24 12.86
N LEU A 138 1.28 12.98 12.62
CA LEU A 138 -0.13 12.57 12.77
C LEU A 138 -0.57 12.59 14.23
N ALA A 139 0.36 12.27 15.15
CA ALA A 139 0.12 12.25 16.58
C ALA A 139 -0.38 13.60 17.11
N GLY A 140 0.21 14.70 16.63
CA GLY A 140 -0.10 16.06 17.09
C GLY A 140 -1.32 16.71 16.43
N ILE A 141 -1.85 16.13 15.34
CA ILE A 141 -2.88 16.79 14.51
C ILE A 141 -4.19 15.99 14.50
N LEU A 142 -4.12 14.66 14.42
CA LEU A 142 -5.28 13.79 14.19
C LEU A 142 -5.54 12.80 15.34
N ASN A 143 -4.84 12.94 16.49
CA ASN A 143 -4.85 11.95 17.59
C ASN A 143 -4.57 10.52 17.11
N PHE A 144 -3.80 10.41 16.03
CA PHE A 144 -3.58 9.16 15.32
C PHE A 144 -2.09 8.91 15.19
N HIS A 145 -1.60 7.78 15.71
CA HIS A 145 -0.16 7.58 15.88
C HIS A 145 0.47 6.62 14.87
N LYS A 146 -0.34 5.84 14.13
CA LYS A 146 0.15 4.68 13.37
C LYS A 146 -0.68 4.39 12.14
N TYR A 147 -0.10 4.44 10.95
CA TYR A 147 -0.76 4.08 9.70
C TYR A 147 -0.17 2.81 9.10
N ILE A 148 -0.92 2.14 8.22
CA ILE A 148 -0.46 0.97 7.49
C ILE A 148 0.40 1.39 6.31
N ASN A 149 1.52 0.70 6.13
CA ASN A 149 2.45 0.96 5.04
C ASN A 149 1.89 0.40 3.72
N SER A 150 1.67 1.26 2.73
CA SER A 150 1.16 0.90 1.40
C SER A 150 2.02 -0.13 0.66
N LYS A 151 3.33 -0.20 0.95
CA LYS A 151 4.25 -1.15 0.29
C LYS A 151 3.87 -2.61 0.50
N PHE A 152 3.22 -2.91 1.63
CA PHE A 152 2.82 -4.25 2.01
C PHE A 152 1.63 -4.20 2.96
N PHE A 153 0.49 -4.70 2.51
CA PHE A 153 -0.65 -5.00 3.36
C PHE A 153 -1.55 -6.06 2.74
N ILE A 154 -2.30 -6.76 3.59
CA ILE A 154 -3.24 -7.81 3.22
C ILE A 154 -4.61 -7.36 3.67
N VAL A 155 -5.61 -7.56 2.83
CA VAL A 155 -7.02 -7.29 3.13
C VAL A 155 -7.81 -8.58 2.98
N THR A 156 -8.67 -8.89 3.95
CA THR A 156 -9.52 -10.09 3.98
C THR A 156 -11.00 -9.74 3.91
N GLN A 157 -11.77 -10.60 3.22
CA GLN A 157 -13.24 -10.63 3.22
C GLN A 157 -13.94 -9.32 2.80
N LEU A 158 -13.35 -8.56 1.89
CA LEU A 158 -14.00 -7.38 1.30
C LEU A 158 -14.60 -7.69 -0.07
N SER A 159 -15.78 -7.12 -0.33
CA SER A 159 -16.38 -7.01 -1.67
C SER A 159 -15.72 -5.90 -2.50
N LEU A 160 -15.97 -5.88 -3.81
CA LEU A 160 -15.46 -4.83 -4.70
C LEU A 160 -15.92 -3.43 -4.28
N SER A 161 -17.17 -3.26 -3.85
CA SER A 161 -17.69 -1.97 -3.39
C SER A 161 -17.03 -1.52 -2.08
N GLU A 162 -16.64 -2.46 -1.21
CA GLU A 162 -15.85 -2.17 -0.01
C GLU A 162 -14.43 -1.77 -0.35
N TYR A 163 -13.79 -2.39 -1.34
CA TYR A 163 -12.50 -1.91 -1.86
C TYR A 163 -12.60 -0.50 -2.45
N GLY A 164 -13.69 -0.18 -3.15
CA GLY A 164 -13.96 1.18 -3.63
C GLY A 164 -14.02 2.20 -2.49
N ARG A 165 -14.68 1.86 -1.38
CA ARG A 165 -14.73 2.71 -0.18
C ARG A 165 -13.40 2.76 0.59
N LEU A 166 -12.65 1.66 0.59
CA LEU A 166 -11.35 1.54 1.25
C LEU A 166 -10.33 2.47 0.61
N PHE A 167 -10.22 2.39 -0.71
CA PHE A 167 -9.29 3.21 -1.46
C PHE A 167 -9.83 4.62 -1.68
N ASN A 168 -11.14 4.81 -1.82
CA ASN A 168 -11.76 6.12 -2.00
C ASN A 168 -11.10 6.96 -3.12
N ILE A 169 -10.75 6.32 -4.23
CA ILE A 169 -10.07 6.93 -5.39
C ILE A 169 -10.88 8.16 -5.85
N GLY A 170 -10.22 9.31 -5.99
CA GLY A 170 -10.86 10.57 -6.35
C GLY A 170 -11.68 11.24 -5.23
N GLY A 171 -11.89 10.59 -4.08
CA GLY A 171 -12.54 11.18 -2.92
C GLY A 171 -11.62 12.08 -2.09
N ILE A 172 -10.31 12.08 -2.40
CA ILE A 172 -9.31 12.94 -1.78
C ILE A 172 -8.99 14.10 -2.72
N ASP A 173 -9.68 15.22 -2.51
CA ASP A 173 -9.39 16.45 -3.22
C ASP A 173 -8.17 17.15 -2.60
N VAL A 174 -7.14 17.32 -3.42
CA VAL A 174 -5.90 18.01 -3.09
C VAL A 174 -5.77 19.18 -4.06
N ARG A 175 -5.92 20.39 -3.54
CA ARG A 175 -5.83 21.63 -4.30
C ARG A 175 -4.56 22.38 -3.99
N LEU A 176 -4.12 23.17 -4.95
CA LEU A 176 -3.03 24.11 -4.77
C LEU A 176 -3.62 25.49 -4.50
N SER A 177 -3.23 26.11 -3.39
CA SER A 177 -3.52 27.52 -3.15
C SER A 177 -2.76 28.35 -4.19
N PRO A 178 -3.37 29.39 -4.77
CA PRO A 178 -2.64 30.34 -5.62
C PRO A 178 -1.42 30.86 -4.85
N LEU A 179 -0.29 30.93 -5.55
CA LEU A 179 1.06 31.21 -5.08
C LEU A 179 1.10 32.31 -4.00
N SER A 180 0.98 31.94 -2.73
CA SER A 180 1.52 32.75 -1.64
C SER A 180 3.03 32.49 -1.62
N SER A 181 3.83 33.51 -1.33
CA SER A 181 5.31 33.53 -1.31
C SER A 181 6.03 32.46 -0.48
N TYR A 182 5.31 31.49 0.09
CA TYR A 182 5.85 30.32 0.76
C TYR A 182 5.78 29.09 -0.15
N GLU A 183 6.93 28.69 -0.68
CA GLU A 183 7.14 27.49 -1.53
C GLU A 183 6.63 26.17 -0.89
N ASN A 184 6.34 26.16 0.43
CA ASN A 184 6.01 24.96 1.19
C ASN A 184 4.56 24.84 1.71
N ASN A 185 3.64 25.77 1.35
CA ASN A 185 2.26 25.83 1.90
C ASN A 185 1.16 25.68 0.84
N ILE A 186 1.45 24.99 -0.25
CA ILE A 186 0.61 25.09 -1.44
C ILE A 186 -0.56 24.10 -1.38
N TYR A 187 -0.46 22.98 -0.65
CA TYR A 187 -1.50 21.94 -0.67
C TYR A 187 -2.60 22.17 0.37
N THR A 188 -3.85 22.13 -0.09
CA THR A 188 -5.07 22.16 0.74
C THR A 188 -5.91 20.90 0.49
N CYS A 189 -6.39 20.32 1.58
CA CYS A 189 -7.31 19.19 1.62
C CYS A 189 -8.26 19.41 2.81
N VAL A 190 -9.57 19.21 2.61
CA VAL A 190 -10.62 19.54 3.60
C VAL A 190 -10.32 19.00 5.00
N HIS A 191 -9.75 17.78 5.09
CA HIS A 191 -9.44 17.13 6.36
C HIS A 191 -7.95 17.00 6.69
N TYR A 192 -7.07 17.15 5.69
CA TYR A 192 -5.64 16.81 5.84
C TYR A 192 -4.69 17.99 5.57
N SER A 193 -5.21 19.22 5.41
CA SER A 193 -4.40 20.41 5.13
C SER A 193 -3.26 20.62 6.13
N ASN A 194 -3.53 20.56 7.44
CA ASN A 194 -2.51 20.77 8.46
C ASN A 194 -1.45 19.66 8.45
N PHE A 195 -1.90 18.41 8.28
CA PHE A 195 -0.98 17.28 8.15
C PHE A 195 -0.06 17.43 6.93
N LEU A 196 -0.63 17.72 5.75
CA LEU A 196 0.15 17.91 4.53
C LEU A 196 1.16 19.05 4.70
N LYS A 197 0.74 20.19 5.25
CA LYS A 197 1.64 21.33 5.53
C LYS A 197 2.77 20.93 6.47
N SER A 198 2.49 20.24 7.57
CA SER A 198 3.54 19.80 8.51
C SER A 198 4.46 18.74 7.89
N TRP A 199 3.92 17.80 7.12
CA TRP A 199 4.69 16.78 6.41
C TRP A 199 5.59 17.39 5.33
N LEU A 200 5.10 18.43 4.62
CA LEU A 200 5.86 19.22 3.65
C LEU A 200 7.01 19.99 4.32
N ASN A 201 6.72 20.67 5.41
CA ASN A 201 7.67 21.52 6.13
C ASN A 201 8.64 20.74 7.05
N GLY A 202 8.34 19.47 7.35
CA GLY A 202 9.07 18.61 8.30
C GLY A 202 10.29 17.86 7.75
N GLY A 203 10.73 18.16 6.52
CA GLY A 203 11.97 17.61 5.96
C GLY A 203 11.81 16.38 5.06
N GLY A 204 10.65 16.16 4.44
CA GLY A 204 10.57 15.15 3.40
C GLY A 204 11.10 15.61 2.04
N TRP A 205 11.18 14.64 1.14
CA TRP A 205 11.94 14.65 -0.12
C TRP A 205 11.64 15.82 -1.09
N TYR A 206 10.49 16.48 -0.94
CA TYR A 206 9.96 17.55 -1.80
C TYR A 206 10.60 18.92 -1.56
N LYS A 207 11.35 19.12 -0.46
CA LYS A 207 12.08 20.37 -0.22
C LYS A 207 13.18 20.68 -1.24
N SER A 208 13.55 19.73 -2.10
CA SER A 208 14.62 19.94 -3.08
C SER A 208 14.14 20.46 -4.44
N ASN A 209 12.84 20.49 -4.72
CA ASN A 209 12.32 20.87 -6.05
C ASN A 209 11.19 21.88 -5.93
N SER A 210 11.36 23.06 -6.54
CA SER A 210 10.29 24.04 -6.72
C SER A 210 9.15 23.46 -7.57
N LEU A 211 7.90 23.78 -7.24
CA LEU A 211 6.75 23.40 -8.07
C LEU A 211 6.75 24.20 -9.37
N ASN A 212 6.49 23.52 -10.48
CA ASN A 212 6.32 24.11 -11.80
C ASN A 212 5.25 23.33 -12.58
N GLU A 213 4.91 23.80 -13.78
CA GLU A 213 3.87 23.19 -14.64
C GLU A 213 4.16 21.70 -14.93
N ASP A 214 5.44 21.32 -15.01
CA ASP A 214 5.85 19.96 -15.35
C ASP A 214 5.69 18.94 -14.20
N ASN A 215 5.81 19.39 -12.95
CA ASN A 215 5.85 18.51 -11.79
C ASN A 215 4.61 18.56 -10.89
N ILE A 216 3.74 19.55 -11.10
CA ILE A 216 2.59 19.86 -10.25
C ILE A 216 1.63 18.67 -10.07
N GLU A 217 1.29 17.96 -11.15
CA GLU A 217 0.36 16.84 -11.11
C GLU A 217 0.97 15.61 -10.42
N PHE A 218 2.27 15.37 -10.64
CA PHE A 218 2.99 14.31 -9.92
C PHE A 218 2.95 14.54 -8.41
N PHE A 219 3.16 15.78 -7.96
CA PHE A 219 3.11 16.07 -6.53
C PHE A 219 1.70 16.00 -5.95
N LYS A 220 0.66 16.41 -6.70
CA LYS A 220 -0.74 16.19 -6.29
C LYS A 220 -1.04 14.70 -6.13
N ALA A 221 -0.65 13.87 -7.10
CA ALA A 221 -0.82 12.43 -7.03
C ALA A 221 -0.08 11.83 -5.82
N LYS A 222 1.12 12.32 -5.51
CA LYS A 222 1.86 11.87 -4.32
C LYS A 222 1.19 12.28 -3.01
N ALA A 223 0.75 13.53 -2.91
CA ALA A 223 0.03 14.04 -1.73
C ALA A 223 -1.26 13.24 -1.48
N ARG A 224 -2.03 12.94 -2.54
CA ARG A 224 -3.20 12.05 -2.46
C ARG A 224 -2.82 10.69 -1.90
N SER A 225 -1.80 10.03 -2.47
CA SER A 225 -1.33 8.70 -2.02
C SER A 225 -0.98 8.66 -0.53
N ILE A 226 -0.33 9.69 0.00
CA ILE A 226 -0.01 9.76 1.44
C ILE A 226 -1.27 9.90 2.29
N ILE A 227 -2.23 10.72 1.84
CA ILE A 227 -3.51 10.81 2.55
C ILE A 227 -4.25 9.48 2.49
N HIS A 228 -4.23 8.75 1.36
CA HIS A 228 -4.84 7.42 1.26
C HIS A 228 -4.26 6.42 2.26
N GLU A 229 -2.94 6.40 2.47
CA GLU A 229 -2.32 5.58 3.52
C GLU A 229 -2.94 5.85 4.89
N HIS A 230 -3.19 7.13 5.20
CA HIS A 230 -3.78 7.55 6.47
C HIS A 230 -5.28 7.29 6.55
N TYR A 231 -6.03 7.59 5.50
CA TYR A 231 -7.47 7.34 5.40
C TYR A 231 -7.81 5.85 5.55
N MET A 232 -7.04 4.97 4.91
CA MET A 232 -7.17 3.52 5.06
C MET A 232 -6.92 3.07 6.50
N SER A 233 -6.12 3.83 7.24
CA SER A 233 -5.73 3.49 8.61
C SER A 233 -6.58 4.20 9.69
N ASP A 234 -7.50 5.07 9.28
CA ASP A 234 -8.32 5.85 10.20
C ASP A 234 -9.22 4.91 11.04
N PRO A 235 -9.19 4.99 12.37
CA PRO A 235 -10.05 4.16 13.23
C PRO A 235 -11.56 4.40 13.01
N ASN A 236 -11.95 5.54 12.42
CA ASN A 236 -13.33 5.82 12.03
C ASN A 236 -13.72 5.16 10.71
N ASN A 237 -12.77 4.56 9.98
CA ASN A 237 -13.05 3.78 8.79
C ASN A 237 -13.70 2.44 9.19
N ARG A 238 -15.04 2.44 9.31
CA ARG A 238 -15.88 1.33 9.78
C ARG A 238 -15.86 0.08 8.88
N LEU A 239 -14.98 0.01 7.88
CA LEU A 239 -14.87 -1.13 6.97
C LEU A 239 -14.20 -2.35 7.63
N PHE A 240 -13.55 -2.18 8.78
CA PHE A 240 -12.77 -3.24 9.42
C PHE A 240 -13.12 -3.45 10.88
N ASP A 241 -13.05 -4.71 11.30
CA ASP A 241 -13.14 -5.10 12.70
C ASP A 241 -11.84 -4.76 13.44
N SER A 242 -10.69 -4.85 12.74
CA SER A 242 -9.40 -4.41 13.27
C SER A 242 -8.30 -4.22 12.21
N ILE A 243 -7.33 -3.37 12.55
CA ILE A 243 -6.04 -3.26 11.84
C ILE A 243 -4.99 -4.02 12.64
N GLU A 244 -4.37 -5.03 12.03
CA GLU A 244 -3.35 -5.86 12.66
C GLU A 244 -1.93 -5.54 12.16
N CYS A 245 -1.02 -5.40 13.12
CA CYS A 245 0.39 -5.19 12.84
C CYS A 245 1.16 -6.52 12.85
N VAL A 246 1.71 -6.92 11.70
CA VAL A 246 2.54 -8.13 11.53
C VAL A 246 3.68 -8.18 12.55
N MET A 247 4.37 -7.05 12.74
CA MET A 247 5.48 -6.93 13.70
C MET A 247 5.07 -7.20 15.14
N ARG A 248 3.88 -6.77 15.57
CA ARG A 248 3.38 -6.98 16.94
C ARG A 248 2.98 -8.42 17.21
N LYS A 249 2.67 -9.20 16.17
CA LYS A 249 2.36 -10.62 16.29
C LYS A 249 3.62 -11.49 16.31
N SER A 250 4.77 -10.95 15.90
CA SER A 250 6.02 -11.70 15.81
C SER A 250 6.62 -12.01 17.19
N TYR A 251 6.94 -13.29 17.43
CA TYR A 251 7.56 -13.76 18.66
C TYR A 251 9.04 -13.38 18.73
N ILE A 252 9.80 -13.56 17.64
CA ILE A 252 11.20 -13.13 17.59
C ILE A 252 11.30 -11.61 17.81
N MET A 253 10.41 -10.80 17.22
CA MET A 253 10.45 -9.35 17.45
C MET A 253 10.10 -8.97 18.89
N LYS A 254 9.14 -9.63 19.53
CA LYS A 254 8.89 -9.44 20.97
C LYS A 254 10.11 -9.78 21.82
N ALA A 255 10.82 -10.87 21.50
CA ALA A 255 12.04 -11.24 22.20
C ALA A 255 13.16 -10.21 21.99
N VAL A 256 13.39 -9.76 20.75
CA VAL A 256 14.36 -8.69 20.44
C VAL A 256 14.03 -7.41 21.18
N SER A 257 12.76 -7.00 21.20
CA SER A 257 12.28 -5.83 21.95
C SER A 257 12.60 -5.94 23.44
N LYS A 258 12.34 -7.11 24.03
CA LYS A 258 12.62 -7.36 25.46
C LYS A 258 14.12 -7.32 25.78
N ILE A 259 14.99 -7.81 24.89
CA ILE A 259 16.43 -7.84 25.10
C ILE A 259 17.07 -6.46 24.88
N THR A 260 16.62 -5.73 23.86
CA THR A 260 17.26 -4.48 23.42
C THR A 260 16.60 -3.21 23.97
N GLY A 261 15.42 -3.34 24.60
CA GLY A 261 14.59 -2.20 25.00
C GLY A 261 13.90 -1.48 23.82
N PHE A 262 14.09 -1.95 22.58
CA PHE A 262 13.51 -1.33 21.39
C PHE A 262 11.98 -1.53 21.34
N SER A 263 11.19 -0.45 21.20
CA SER A 263 9.72 -0.52 21.14
C SER A 263 9.16 -0.26 19.74
N TYR A 264 8.23 -1.11 19.29
CA TYR A 264 7.60 -1.05 17.95
C TYR A 264 6.32 -0.17 17.92
#